data_AF-A0A960IM15-F1
#
_entry.id   AF-A0A960IM15-F1
#
_cell.length_a   1.000
_cell.length_b   1.000
_cell.length_c   1.000
_cell.angle_alpha   90.00
_cell.angle_beta   90.00
_cell.angle_gamma   90.00
#
_symmetry.space_group_name_H-M   'P 1'
#
loop_
_entity.id
_entity.type
_entity.pdbx_description
1 polymer ?
#
loop_
_entity_poly.entity_id
_entity_poly.type
_entity_poly.pdbx_seq_one_letter_code
_entity_poly.pdbx_strand_id
1 'polypeptide(L)'
;HGRVVFYDYDELCPMVDCVFREMPEPDDERDDGGEPWFYVGEHDVFPEEFGRFLRFAGPVGEAFRAVHGDLLRPQWWIAVQERIQAGEFPDFFPYPPTRRLRPDAD
;
A
#
# COMPACT_ATOMS: atom_id res chain seq x y z
N HIS A 1 11.10 -20.11 9.43
CA HIS A 1 9.80 -19.41 9.38
C HIS A 1 10.01 -18.02 8.78
N GLY A 2 10.40 -17.93 7.50
CA GLY A 2 10.77 -16.66 6.83
C GLY A 2 9.59 -15.69 6.62
N ARG A 3 8.90 -15.38 7.72
CA ARG A 3 7.83 -14.39 7.82
C ARG A 3 8.47 -13.04 8.05
N VAL A 4 7.84 -12.01 7.53
CA VAL A 4 8.23 -10.62 7.71
C VAL A 4 7.41 -10.05 8.85
N VAL A 5 8.05 -9.27 9.73
CA VAL A 5 7.42 -8.58 10.85
C VAL A 5 7.83 -7.11 10.77
N PHE A 6 6.85 -6.22 10.80
CA PHE A 6 7.07 -4.77 10.89
C PHE A 6 7.42 -4.41 12.35
N TYR A 7 8.41 -3.54 12.57
CA TYR A 7 8.99 -3.33 13.90
C TYR A 7 9.27 -1.87 14.29
N ASP A 8 9.19 -0.93 13.34
CA ASP A 8 9.33 0.50 13.62
C ASP A 8 7.95 1.12 13.69
N TYR A 9 7.59 1.72 14.84
CA TYR A 9 6.22 2.15 15.11
C TYR A 9 6.07 3.66 15.24
N ASP A 10 7.14 4.42 15.09
CA ASP A 10 7.13 5.87 15.36
C ASP A 10 6.33 6.64 14.29
N GLU A 11 6.20 6.08 13.08
CA GLU A 11 5.47 6.68 11.95
C GLU A 11 4.11 6.01 11.68
N LEU A 12 3.59 5.19 12.62
CA LEU A 12 2.29 4.56 12.45
C LEU A 12 1.16 5.59 12.61
N CYS A 13 0.23 5.58 11.64
CA CYS A 13 -1.04 6.27 11.74
C CYS A 13 -2.22 5.33 11.38
N PRO A 14 -3.43 5.60 11.88
CA PRO A 14 -4.61 4.89 11.44
C PRO A 14 -4.84 5.06 9.94
N MET A 15 -5.11 3.97 9.23
CA MET A 15 -5.34 4.00 7.79
C MET A 15 -6.51 4.92 7.39
N VAL A 16 -7.49 5.10 8.28
CA VAL A 16 -8.65 5.98 8.06
C VAL A 16 -8.30 7.48 8.12
N ASP A 17 -7.14 7.83 8.66
CA ASP A 17 -6.66 9.21 8.74
C ASP A 17 -5.83 9.60 7.51
N CYS A 18 -5.35 8.61 6.74
CA CYS A 18 -4.60 8.82 5.50
C CYS A 18 -5.50 9.32 4.36
N VAL A 19 -4.96 10.20 3.53
CA VAL A 19 -5.60 10.68 2.30
C VAL A 19 -4.83 10.13 1.11
N PHE A 20 -5.31 9.02 0.54
CA PHE A 20 -4.67 8.41 -0.63
C PHE A 20 -5.04 9.17 -1.90
N ARG A 21 -4.03 9.64 -2.63
CA ARG A 21 -4.20 10.48 -3.82
C ARG A 21 -3.39 9.91 -4.98
N GLU A 22 -3.90 10.12 -6.19
CA GLU A 22 -3.09 9.93 -7.39
C GLU A 22 -2.06 11.04 -7.50
N MET A 23 -0.87 10.68 -7.97
CA MET A 23 0.15 11.66 -8.31
C MET A 23 -0.33 12.53 -9.49
N PRO A 24 -0.34 13.86 -9.35
CA PRO A 24 -0.67 14.74 -10.47
C PRO A 24 0.28 14.55 -11.66
N GLU A 25 -0.23 14.70 -12.90
CA GLU A 25 0.62 14.70 -14.09
C GLU A 25 1.62 15.85 -14.04
N PRO A 26 2.92 15.60 -14.34
CA PRO A 26 3.94 16.64 -14.25
C PRO A 26 3.61 17.84 -15.15
N ASP A 27 3.70 19.04 -14.57
CA ASP A 27 3.60 20.30 -15.29
C ASP A 27 5.02 20.83 -15.53
N ASP A 28 5.55 20.54 -16.72
CA ASP A 28 6.92 20.91 -17.13
C ASP A 28 7.18 22.42 -17.08
N GLU A 29 6.15 23.27 -17.09
CA GLU A 29 6.29 24.73 -16.99
C GLU A 29 6.46 25.23 -15.55
N ARG A 30 6.10 24.40 -14.57
CA ARG A 30 6.08 24.74 -13.13
C ARG A 30 7.01 23.87 -12.30
N ASP A 31 7.65 22.86 -12.88
CA ASP A 31 8.64 22.03 -12.23
C ASP A 31 9.91 22.87 -11.92
N ASP A 32 10.00 23.35 -10.68
CA ASP A 32 11.10 24.19 -10.19
C ASP A 32 12.31 23.37 -9.71
N GLY A 33 12.30 22.05 -9.95
CA GLY A 33 13.47 21.19 -9.79
C GLY A 33 13.80 20.80 -8.35
N GLY A 34 12.87 20.98 -7.40
CA GLY A 34 13.10 20.55 -6.02
C GLY A 34 11.86 20.28 -5.18
N GLU A 35 10.78 21.06 -5.32
CA GLU A 35 9.57 20.93 -4.50
C GLU A 35 8.37 20.50 -5.35
N PRO A 36 7.39 19.77 -4.78
CA PRO A 36 6.15 19.49 -5.49
C PRO A 36 5.47 20.80 -5.89
N TRP A 37 5.18 20.97 -7.18
CA TRP A 37 4.46 22.14 -7.70
C TRP A 37 2.99 22.21 -7.25
N PHE A 38 2.52 21.19 -6.52
CA PHE A 38 1.17 21.07 -5.99
C PHE A 38 1.18 20.89 -4.47
N TYR A 39 0.07 21.23 -3.83
CA TYR A 39 -0.07 21.11 -2.39
C TYR A 39 -0.10 19.65 -1.93
N VAL A 40 0.76 19.35 -0.96
CA VAL A 40 0.83 18.07 -0.23
C VAL A 40 0.45 18.34 1.23
N GLY A 41 -0.65 17.72 1.67
CA GLY A 41 -1.10 17.74 3.06
C GLY A 41 -0.31 16.77 3.95
N GLU A 42 -0.40 16.96 5.27
CA GLU A 42 0.30 16.15 6.27
C GLU A 42 -0.05 14.65 6.19
N HIS A 43 -1.28 14.31 5.80
CA HIS A 43 -1.76 12.94 5.69
C HIS A 43 -1.87 12.43 4.24
N ASP A 44 -1.40 13.21 3.27
CA ASP A 44 -1.44 12.78 1.87
C ASP A 44 -0.44 11.66 1.63
N VAL A 45 -0.92 10.58 1.02
CA VAL A 45 -0.11 9.42 0.65
C VAL A 45 -0.23 9.18 -0.84
N PHE A 46 0.91 9.06 -1.51
CA PHE A 46 1.04 8.76 -2.95
C PHE A 46 1.70 7.39 -3.13
N PRO A 47 0.92 6.30 -3.21
CA PRO A 47 1.47 4.94 -3.30
C PRO A 47 2.39 4.70 -4.50
N GLU A 48 2.26 5.50 -5.55
CA GLU A 48 3.10 5.49 -6.74
C GLU A 48 4.58 5.75 -6.37
N GLU A 49 4.85 6.59 -5.37
CA GLU A 49 6.22 6.87 -4.91
C GLU A 49 6.84 5.70 -4.14
N PHE A 50 6.06 4.75 -3.61
CA PHE A 50 6.60 3.60 -2.89
C PHE A 50 7.56 2.79 -3.75
N GLY A 51 7.30 2.69 -5.06
CA GLY A 51 8.21 2.02 -5.99
C GLY A 51 9.60 2.66 -6.04
N ARG A 52 9.67 3.99 -5.89
CA ARG A 52 10.92 4.76 -5.84
C ARG A 52 11.62 4.59 -4.49
N PHE A 53 10.87 4.66 -3.39
CA PHE A 53 11.41 4.55 -2.02
C PHE A 53 11.89 3.14 -1.66
N LEU A 54 11.11 2.11 -2.00
CA LEU A 54 11.42 0.72 -1.66
C LEU A 54 12.60 0.17 -2.47
N ARG A 55 13.06 0.90 -3.51
CA ARG A 55 14.25 0.61 -4.33
C ARG A 55 14.31 -0.86 -4.79
N PHE A 56 13.15 -1.45 -5.10
CA PHE A 56 13.12 -2.81 -5.63
C PHE A 56 13.68 -2.78 -7.06
N ALA A 57 14.98 -3.06 -7.19
CA ALA A 57 15.68 -3.12 -8.46
C ALA A 57 15.80 -4.57 -8.96
N GLY A 58 15.94 -4.72 -10.29
CA GLY A 58 16.16 -6.01 -10.92
C GLY A 58 15.06 -7.04 -10.64
N PRO A 59 15.42 -8.33 -10.47
CA PRO A 59 14.44 -9.42 -10.35
C PRO A 59 13.44 -9.27 -9.19
N VAL A 60 13.85 -8.63 -8.09
CA VAL A 60 12.97 -8.41 -6.93
C VAL A 60 11.89 -7.38 -7.25
N GLY A 61 12.24 -6.31 -7.96
CA GLY A 61 11.27 -5.30 -8.39
C GLY A 61 10.28 -5.83 -9.42
N GLU A 62 10.74 -6.69 -10.33
CA GLU A 62 9.87 -7.37 -11.28
C GLU A 62 8.89 -8.31 -10.57
N ALA A 63 9.39 -9.14 -9.64
CA ALA A 63 8.54 -10.02 -8.85
C ALA A 63 7.54 -9.25 -7.99
N PHE A 64 7.96 -8.15 -7.34
CA PHE A 64 7.06 -7.29 -6.57
C PHE A 64 5.97 -6.71 -7.46
N ARG A 65 6.31 -6.10 -8.61
CA ARG A 65 5.30 -5.53 -9.52
C ARG A 65 4.35 -6.59 -10.08
N ALA A 66 4.84 -7.80 -10.34
CA ALA A 66 4.03 -8.89 -10.87
C ALA A 66 2.97 -9.39 -9.86
N VAL A 67 3.27 -9.36 -8.56
CA VAL A 67 2.40 -9.93 -7.51
C VAL A 67 1.68 -8.87 -6.68
N HIS A 68 2.32 -7.72 -6.47
CA HIS A 68 1.94 -6.66 -5.52
C HIS A 68 1.92 -5.27 -6.17
N GLY A 69 1.80 -5.19 -7.50
CA GLY A 69 1.72 -3.92 -8.22
C GLY A 69 0.46 -3.09 -7.89
N ASP A 70 -0.54 -3.72 -7.29
CA ASP A 70 -1.74 -3.08 -6.75
C ASP A 70 -1.44 -2.16 -5.56
N LEU A 71 -0.44 -2.48 -4.74
CA LEU A 71 -0.01 -1.64 -3.61
C LEU A 71 0.57 -0.29 -4.03
N LEU A 72 0.94 -0.13 -5.30
CA LEU A 72 1.42 1.12 -5.90
C LEU A 72 0.29 1.99 -6.44
N ARG A 73 -0.98 1.61 -6.22
CA ARG A 73 -2.15 2.34 -6.71
C ARG A 73 -3.00 2.85 -5.54
N PRO A 74 -3.39 4.13 -5.52
CA PRO A 74 -4.23 4.68 -4.46
C PRO A 74 -5.58 3.95 -4.33
N GLN A 75 -6.14 3.45 -5.44
CA GLN A 75 -7.44 2.75 -5.42
C GLN A 75 -7.43 1.50 -4.53
N TRP A 76 -6.31 0.80 -4.43
CA TRP A 76 -6.21 -0.35 -3.55
C TRP A 76 -6.42 0.05 -2.09
N TRP A 77 -5.74 1.13 -1.68
CA TRP A 77 -5.79 1.63 -0.31
C TRP A 77 -7.14 2.25 0.03
N ILE A 78 -7.74 2.98 -0.91
CA ILE A 78 -9.11 3.51 -0.79
C ILE A 78 -10.10 2.35 -0.58
N ALA A 79 -10.00 1.28 -1.37
CA ALA A 79 -10.86 0.10 -1.19
C ALA A 79 -10.65 -0.57 0.18
N VAL A 80 -9.44 -0.54 0.74
CA VAL A 80 -9.21 -1.02 2.11
C VAL A 80 -9.86 -0.09 3.13
N GLN A 81 -9.76 1.24 2.97
CA GLN A 81 -10.44 2.20 3.84
C GLN A 81 -11.96 1.99 3.83
N GLU A 82 -12.56 1.79 2.66
CA GLU A 82 -14.00 1.53 2.50
C GLU A 82 -14.43 0.27 3.26
N ARG A 83 -13.66 -0.81 3.17
CA ARG A 83 -13.93 -2.06 3.89
C ARG A 83 -13.83 -1.88 5.41
N ILE A 84 -12.80 -1.17 5.88
CA ILE A 84 -12.65 -0.83 7.31
C ILE A 84 -13.86 -0.03 7.79
N GLN A 85 -14.31 0.96 7.02
CA GLN A 85 -15.49 1.79 7.35
C GLN A 85 -16.80 0.99 7.32
N ALA A 86 -16.90 -0.02 6.46
CA ALA A 86 -18.01 -0.97 6.44
C ALA A 86 -17.99 -1.95 7.63
N GLY A 87 -16.95 -1.92 8.48
CA GLY A 87 -16.75 -2.87 9.58
C GLY A 87 -16.28 -4.25 9.10
N GLU A 88 -15.82 -4.36 7.86
CA GLU A 88 -15.25 -5.58 7.30
C GLU A 88 -13.77 -5.69 7.65
N PHE A 89 -13.45 -6.60 8.57
CA PHE A 89 -12.07 -6.91 8.90
C PHE A 89 -11.61 -8.15 8.14
N PRO A 90 -10.49 -8.10 7.42
CA PRO A 90 -9.96 -9.27 6.74
C PRO A 90 -9.57 -10.35 7.76
N ASP A 91 -9.97 -11.58 7.50
CA ASP A 91 -9.59 -12.72 8.33
C ASP A 91 -8.06 -12.96 8.24
N PHE A 92 -7.40 -12.95 9.38
CA PHE A 92 -5.98 -13.28 9.48
C PHE A 92 -5.78 -14.70 9.99
N PHE A 93 -5.10 -15.54 9.20
CA PHE A 93 -4.80 -16.92 9.58
C PHE A 93 -3.30 -17.09 9.81
N PRO A 94 -2.85 -17.41 11.03
CA PRO A 94 -1.43 -17.55 11.35
C PRO A 94 -0.81 -18.86 10.81
N TYR A 95 -1.46 -19.55 9.88
CA TYR A 95 -1.07 -20.84 9.32
C TYR A 95 -1.33 -20.93 7.80
N PRO A 96 -0.63 -21.82 7.08
CA PRO A 96 -0.87 -22.02 5.65
C PRO A 96 -2.29 -22.55 5.36
N PRO A 97 -2.89 -22.22 4.20
CA PRO A 97 -4.20 -22.72 3.81
C PRO A 97 -4.34 -24.24 3.84
N THR A 98 -3.24 -24.99 3.67
CA THR A 98 -3.20 -26.46 3.74
C THR A 98 -3.52 -27.03 5.12
N ARG A 99 -3.44 -26.20 6.18
CA ARG A 99 -3.82 -26.59 7.55
C ARG A 99 -5.18 -26.06 7.98
N ARG A 100 -5.90 -25.38 7.09
CA ARG A 100 -7.26 -24.92 7.38
C ARG A 100 -8.18 -26.14 7.41
N LEU A 101 -8.88 -26.34 8.53
CA LEU A 101 -9.96 -27.31 8.62
C LEU A 101 -11.04 -26.89 7.62
N ARG A 102 -11.35 -27.76 6.67
CA ARG A 102 -12.51 -27.56 5.78
C ARG A 102 -13.73 -28.13 6.50
N PRO A 103 -14.90 -27.50 6.41
CA PRO A 103 -16.14 -28.17 6.80
C PRO A 103 -16.21 -29.48 6.02
N ASP A 104 -16.59 -30.57 6.67
CA ASP A 104 -16.90 -31.79 5.95
C ASP A 104 -17.97 -31.46 4.90
N ALA A 105 -17.71 -31.86 3.65
CA ALA A 105 -18.70 -31.73 2.60
C ALA A 105 -19.80 -32.75 2.88
N ASP A 106 -20.89 -32.29 3.50
CA ASP A 106 -22.16 -33.01 3.52
C ASP A 106 -22.75 -33.14 2.10
#